data_AF-A0A8T3Y3J2-F1
#
_entry.id   AF-A0A8T3Y3J2-F1
#
_cell.length_a   1.000
_cell.length_b   1.000
_cell.length_c   1.000
_cell.angle_alpha   90.00
_cell.angle_beta   90.00
_cell.angle_gamma   90.00
#
_symmetry.space_group_name_H-M   'P 1'
#
loop_
_entity.id
_entity.type
_entity.pdbx_description
1 polymer ?
#
loop_
_entity_poly.entity_id
_entity_poly.type
_entity_poly.pdbx_seq_one_letter_code
_entity_poly.pdbx_strand_id
1 'polypeptide(L)'
;MDPNSHEAILSFVRSMEAASLEIAKRKPDCIIAPMFGAVPFIDVLNIIDEAFPNDKVEYVPASNKLHRVRDVLRGAFESVIRKHDTPEGARFLSIDEVVSGNSLTRVYKQFDAARVDYANKKTVETFGAATDFTKENIKAFRDSIVQRIAYNSIGITECGTRRASNRRNPEFQDLAQRGIVIPVDTECIVTMDRTEFFPCEYRMVEPKKGTPIYLPVVEKFDISPEYIDFLRIVAAMLGKDTDQVTVQNLVKIRESYKNVPEALRVYDGK
;
A
#
# COMPACT_ATOMS: atom_id res chain seq x y z
N MET A 1 13.43 18.22 -11.95
CA MET A 1 13.08 17.73 -13.30
C MET A 1 11.61 18.07 -13.52
N ASP A 2 11.20 18.43 -14.73
CA ASP A 2 9.76 18.63 -15.02
C ASP A 2 9.07 17.25 -15.04
N PRO A 3 8.08 16.98 -14.16
CA PRO A 3 7.41 15.69 -14.10
C PRO A 3 6.61 15.35 -15.37
N ASN A 4 6.33 16.34 -16.24
CA ASN A 4 5.65 16.12 -17.52
C ASN A 4 6.64 15.90 -18.68
N SER A 5 7.94 16.00 -18.43
CA SER A 5 8.94 15.74 -19.47
C SER A 5 8.97 14.27 -19.87
N HIS A 6 9.23 14.00 -21.15
CA HIS A 6 9.39 12.65 -21.67
C HIS A 6 10.47 11.87 -20.89
N GLU A 7 11.56 12.53 -20.51
CA GLU A 7 12.65 11.94 -19.72
C GLU A 7 12.18 11.51 -18.32
N ALA A 8 11.44 12.36 -17.60
CA ALA A 8 10.90 12.02 -16.29
C ALA A 8 9.95 10.82 -16.35
N ILE A 9 9.04 10.81 -17.33
CA ILE A 9 8.08 9.71 -17.49
C ILE A 9 8.80 8.42 -17.89
N LEU A 10 9.79 8.47 -18.80
CA LEU A 10 10.58 7.30 -19.16
C LEU A 10 11.37 6.74 -17.97
N SER A 11 11.96 7.61 -17.15
CA SER A 11 12.66 7.25 -15.91
C SER A 11 11.72 6.56 -14.91
N PHE A 12 10.50 7.08 -14.78
CA PHE A 12 9.45 6.46 -13.98
C PHE A 12 9.04 5.10 -14.52
N VAL A 13 8.79 4.95 -15.83
CA VAL A 13 8.43 3.67 -16.46
C VAL A 13 9.50 2.61 -16.21
N ARG A 14 10.79 2.93 -16.39
CA ARG A 14 11.89 2.00 -16.10
C ARG A 14 11.93 1.55 -14.66
N SER A 15 11.63 2.45 -13.73
CA SER A 15 11.53 2.10 -12.30
C SER A 15 10.36 1.15 -12.05
N MET A 16 9.23 1.34 -12.73
CA MET A 16 8.07 0.45 -12.63
C MET A 16 8.33 -0.92 -13.28
N GLU A 17 9.13 -1.00 -14.35
CA GLU A 17 9.62 -2.27 -14.90
C GLU A 17 10.47 -3.03 -13.87
N ALA A 18 11.38 -2.34 -13.17
CA ALA A 18 12.17 -2.93 -12.10
C ALA A 18 11.31 -3.38 -10.91
N ALA A 19 10.28 -2.61 -10.55
CA ALA A 19 9.31 -3.01 -9.54
C ALA A 19 8.54 -4.28 -9.97
N SER A 20 8.10 -4.36 -11.23
CA SER A 20 7.44 -5.55 -11.79
C SER A 20 8.31 -6.80 -11.66
N LEU A 21 9.61 -6.71 -11.99
CA LEU A 21 10.56 -7.80 -11.84
C LEU A 21 10.69 -8.28 -10.38
N GLU A 22 10.73 -7.36 -9.41
CA GLU A 22 10.78 -7.72 -7.98
C GLU A 22 9.46 -8.36 -7.50
N ILE A 23 8.31 -7.93 -8.00
CA ILE A 23 7.01 -8.57 -7.75
C ILE A 23 7.02 -10.01 -8.27
N ALA A 24 7.43 -10.22 -9.53
CA ALA A 24 7.50 -11.53 -10.16
C ALA A 24 8.46 -12.48 -9.44
N LYS A 25 9.63 -11.98 -9.02
CA LYS A 25 10.64 -12.74 -8.25
C LYS A 25 10.12 -13.20 -6.89
N ARG A 26 9.38 -12.34 -6.19
CA ARG A 26 8.88 -12.63 -4.83
C ARG A 26 7.62 -13.49 -4.82
N LYS A 27 6.86 -13.48 -5.92
CA LYS A 27 5.62 -14.23 -6.09
C LYS A 27 4.67 -14.02 -4.90
N PRO A 28 4.30 -12.78 -4.55
CA PRO A 28 3.47 -12.52 -3.39
C PRO A 28 2.12 -13.24 -3.49
N ASP A 29 1.56 -13.56 -2.34
CA ASP A 29 0.21 -14.12 -2.21
C ASP A 29 -0.83 -12.97 -2.17
N CYS A 30 -0.43 -11.80 -1.68
CA CYS A 30 -1.20 -10.57 -1.71
C CYS A 30 -0.30 -9.36 -1.99
N ILE A 31 -0.74 -8.49 -2.90
CA ILE A 31 -0.10 -7.19 -3.18
C ILE A 31 -0.92 -6.10 -2.49
N ILE A 32 -0.33 -5.39 -1.53
CA ILE A 32 -0.99 -4.31 -0.80
C ILE A 32 -0.72 -2.99 -1.52
N ALA A 33 -1.79 -2.31 -1.95
CA ALA A 33 -1.74 -1.00 -2.56
C ALA A 33 -2.30 0.06 -1.59
N PRO A 34 -1.44 0.81 -0.86
CA PRO A 34 -1.86 2.00 -0.14
C PRO A 34 -2.61 2.96 -1.06
N MET A 35 -3.86 3.25 -0.72
CA MET A 35 -4.74 4.11 -1.52
C MET A 35 -4.15 5.49 -1.81
N PHE A 36 -4.57 6.08 -2.92
CA PHE A 36 -4.01 7.27 -3.58
C PHE A 36 -2.72 6.97 -4.33
N GLY A 37 -1.55 7.04 -3.68
CA GLY A 37 -0.25 6.95 -4.34
C GLY A 37 -0.03 5.66 -5.14
N ALA A 38 -0.49 4.51 -4.62
CA ALA A 38 -0.27 3.23 -5.28
C ALA A 38 -1.27 2.92 -6.41
N VAL A 39 -2.38 3.66 -6.55
CA VAL A 39 -3.35 3.45 -7.64
C VAL A 39 -2.69 3.62 -9.02
N PRO A 40 -2.03 4.75 -9.34
CA PRO A 40 -1.30 4.90 -10.60
C PRO A 40 -0.20 3.87 -10.78
N PHE A 41 0.42 3.39 -9.71
CA PHE A 41 1.48 2.38 -9.79
C PHE A 41 0.93 1.04 -10.28
N ILE A 42 -0.22 0.62 -9.74
CA ILE A 42 -0.87 -0.62 -10.18
C ILE A 42 -1.33 -0.50 -11.63
N ASP A 43 -1.90 0.63 -12.05
CA ASP A 43 -2.33 0.82 -13.44
C ASP A 43 -1.13 0.79 -14.40
N VAL A 44 -0.02 1.44 -14.06
CA VAL A 44 1.21 1.40 -14.85
C VAL A 44 1.84 0.01 -14.88
N LEU A 45 1.83 -0.74 -13.77
CA LEU A 45 2.30 -2.12 -13.73
C LEU A 45 1.50 -3.04 -14.66
N ASN A 46 0.19 -2.82 -14.79
CA ASN A 46 -0.65 -3.56 -15.73
C ASN A 46 -0.35 -3.22 -17.19
N ILE A 47 0.03 -1.97 -17.47
CA ILE A 47 0.49 -1.60 -18.81
C ILE A 47 1.83 -2.26 -19.08
N ILE A 48 2.74 -2.31 -18.11
CA ILE A 48 4.07 -2.93 -18.29
C ILE A 48 3.96 -4.44 -18.47
N ASP A 49 3.26 -5.11 -17.56
CA ASP A 49 3.14 -6.57 -17.49
C ASP A 49 1.68 -7.01 -17.67
N GLU A 50 1.36 -7.56 -18.83
CA GLU A 50 0.02 -8.10 -19.13
C GLU A 50 -0.35 -9.31 -18.26
N ALA A 51 0.65 -9.98 -17.67
CA ALA A 51 0.46 -11.08 -16.73
C ALA A 51 0.46 -10.61 -15.27
N PHE A 52 0.40 -9.29 -15.02
CA PHE A 52 0.39 -8.74 -13.67
C PHE A 52 -0.79 -9.32 -12.85
N PRO A 53 -0.55 -9.84 -11.63
CA PRO A 53 -1.56 -10.55 -10.86
C PRO A 53 -2.55 -9.60 -10.15
N ASN A 54 -3.40 -8.94 -10.93
CA ASN A 54 -4.42 -8.00 -10.44
C ASN A 54 -5.37 -8.59 -9.40
N ASP A 55 -5.67 -9.89 -9.52
CA ASP A 55 -6.51 -10.62 -8.60
C ASP A 55 -5.94 -10.62 -7.17
N LYS A 56 -4.61 -10.51 -7.03
CA LYS A 56 -3.91 -10.45 -5.74
C LYS A 56 -3.79 -9.06 -5.13
N VAL A 57 -4.19 -8.00 -5.83
CA VAL A 57 -4.09 -6.63 -5.32
C VAL A 57 -5.21 -6.36 -4.30
N GLU A 58 -4.83 -5.83 -3.14
CA GLU A 58 -5.73 -5.36 -2.08
C GLU A 58 -5.44 -3.88 -1.79
N TYR A 59 -6.46 -3.05 -1.89
CA TYR A 59 -6.33 -1.62 -1.62
C TYR A 59 -6.60 -1.35 -0.14
N VAL A 60 -5.71 -0.58 0.49
CA VAL A 60 -5.79 -0.26 1.93
C VAL A 60 -5.75 1.25 2.15
N PRO A 61 -6.68 1.82 2.95
CA PRO A 61 -6.64 3.25 3.29
C PRO A 61 -5.42 3.61 4.13
N ALA A 62 -4.53 4.48 3.62
CA ALA A 62 -3.24 4.78 4.26
C ALA A 62 -2.89 6.27 4.42
N SER A 63 -3.81 7.17 4.04
CA SER A 63 -3.59 8.62 4.09
C SER A 63 -3.49 9.15 5.52
N ASN A 64 -2.56 10.08 5.75
CA ASN A 64 -2.41 10.79 7.01
C ASN A 64 -3.61 11.68 7.38
N LYS A 65 -4.48 12.01 6.42
CA LYS A 65 -5.70 12.78 6.66
C LYS A 65 -6.79 11.96 7.37
N LEU A 66 -6.69 10.63 7.34
CA LEU A 66 -7.68 9.74 7.92
C LEU A 66 -7.74 9.87 9.44
N HIS A 67 -8.95 9.99 9.95
CA HIS A 67 -9.20 9.90 11.38
C HIS A 67 -8.76 8.54 11.90
N ARG A 68 -7.97 8.54 12.99
CA ARG A 68 -7.43 7.31 13.60
C ARG A 68 -6.70 6.41 12.59
N VAL A 69 -5.92 7.00 11.68
CA VAL A 69 -5.20 6.29 10.61
C VAL A 69 -4.44 5.03 11.07
N ARG A 70 -3.87 5.03 12.29
CA ARG A 70 -3.19 3.85 12.84
C ARG A 70 -4.14 2.68 13.07
N ASP A 71 -5.29 2.94 13.70
CA ASP A 71 -6.31 1.93 13.96
C ASP A 71 -6.93 1.43 12.64
N VAL A 72 -7.14 2.35 11.69
CA VAL A 72 -7.63 2.02 10.33
C VAL A 72 -6.68 1.07 9.62
N LEU A 73 -5.38 1.41 9.57
CA LEU A 73 -4.35 0.58 8.95
C LEU A 73 -4.23 -0.78 9.64
N ARG A 74 -4.14 -0.81 10.97
CA ARG A 74 -4.03 -2.05 11.74
C ARG A 74 -5.22 -2.97 11.51
N GLY A 75 -6.44 -2.43 11.59
CA GLY A 75 -7.66 -3.19 11.33
C GLY A 75 -7.77 -3.68 9.88
N ALA A 76 -7.36 -2.86 8.91
CA ALA A 76 -7.33 -3.24 7.51
C ALA A 76 -6.33 -4.37 7.25
N PHE A 77 -5.11 -4.27 7.79
CA PHE A 77 -4.12 -5.33 7.65
C PHE A 77 -4.53 -6.61 8.35
N GLU A 78 -5.18 -6.55 9.51
CA GLU A 78 -5.66 -7.77 10.16
C GLU A 78 -6.70 -8.49 9.28
N SER A 79 -7.63 -7.75 8.66
CA SER A 79 -8.61 -8.31 7.73
C SER A 79 -7.95 -8.94 6.50
N VAL A 80 -6.96 -8.26 5.93
CA VAL A 80 -6.19 -8.73 4.76
C VAL A 80 -5.36 -9.98 5.13
N ILE A 81 -4.68 -9.99 6.27
CA ILE A 81 -3.93 -11.14 6.79
C ILE A 81 -4.87 -12.33 6.94
N ARG A 82 -6.01 -12.16 7.63
CA ARG A 82 -7.00 -13.23 7.82
C ARG A 82 -7.54 -13.80 6.51
N LYS A 83 -7.66 -12.97 5.47
CA LYS A 83 -8.15 -13.39 4.15
C LYS A 83 -7.15 -14.28 3.41
N HIS A 84 -5.85 -14.05 3.60
CA HIS A 84 -4.79 -14.63 2.77
C HIS A 84 -3.84 -15.60 3.51
N ASP A 85 -3.87 -15.63 4.84
CA ASP A 85 -3.06 -16.55 5.64
C ASP A 85 -3.50 -18.02 5.48
N THR A 86 -2.57 -18.89 5.12
CA THR A 86 -2.76 -20.35 5.00
C THR A 86 -1.89 -21.10 6.01
N PRO A 87 -2.07 -22.42 6.22
CA PRO A 87 -1.15 -23.23 7.03
C PRO A 87 0.34 -23.06 6.67
N GLU A 88 0.64 -22.91 5.39
CA GLU A 88 1.98 -22.74 4.82
C GLU A 88 2.56 -21.32 5.03
N GLY A 89 1.74 -20.37 5.48
CA GLY A 89 2.07 -18.96 5.61
C GLY A 89 1.60 -18.13 4.43
N ALA A 90 1.90 -16.83 4.47
CA ALA A 90 1.50 -15.90 3.43
C ALA A 90 2.54 -14.79 3.25
N ARG A 91 2.78 -14.41 2.00
CA ARG A 91 3.75 -13.39 1.60
C ARG A 91 3.01 -12.17 1.09
N PHE A 92 3.12 -11.09 1.86
CA PHE A 92 2.56 -9.79 1.53
C PHE A 92 3.64 -8.90 0.93
N LEU A 93 3.31 -8.19 -0.14
CA LEU A 93 4.19 -7.21 -0.76
C LEU A 93 3.41 -5.92 -0.95
N SER A 94 3.84 -4.82 -0.34
CA SER A 94 3.29 -3.51 -0.65
C SER A 94 4.11 -2.78 -1.71
N ILE A 95 3.51 -1.80 -2.37
CA ILE A 95 4.20 -0.85 -3.24
C ILE A 95 3.72 0.56 -2.91
N ASP A 96 4.66 1.49 -2.67
CA ASP A 96 4.33 2.87 -2.29
C ASP A 96 5.45 3.84 -2.69
N GLU A 97 5.13 5.12 -2.74
CA GLU A 97 6.09 6.19 -2.97
C GLU A 97 6.89 6.51 -1.69
N VAL A 98 8.16 6.87 -1.85
CA VAL A 98 9.04 7.16 -0.72
C VAL A 98 9.66 8.54 -0.86
N VAL A 99 9.05 9.51 -0.17
CA VAL A 99 9.60 10.87 -0.03
C VAL A 99 10.59 10.95 1.13
N SER A 100 10.11 10.68 2.35
CA SER A 100 10.93 10.68 3.59
C SER A 100 11.04 9.30 4.24
N GLY A 101 10.22 8.34 3.81
CA GLY A 101 10.06 7.03 4.43
C GLY A 101 9.08 6.99 5.62
N ASN A 102 8.61 8.13 6.14
CA ASN A 102 7.70 8.16 7.30
C ASN A 102 6.36 7.43 7.07
N SER A 103 5.80 7.55 5.85
CA SER A 103 4.55 6.88 5.49
C SER A 103 4.72 5.37 5.48
N LEU A 104 5.72 4.90 4.73
CA LEU A 104 6.06 3.49 4.63
C LEU A 104 6.37 2.88 6.00
N THR A 105 7.17 3.55 6.84
CA THR A 105 7.48 3.03 8.18
C THR A 105 6.23 2.94 9.06
N ARG A 106 5.31 3.90 8.97
CA ARG A 106 4.01 3.82 9.66
C ARG A 106 3.22 2.61 9.18
N VAL A 107 3.13 2.40 7.87
CA VAL A 107 2.46 1.25 7.24
C VAL A 107 3.06 -0.06 7.76
N TYR A 108 4.39 -0.21 7.71
CA TYR A 108 5.10 -1.39 8.23
C TYR A 108 4.78 -1.64 9.71
N LYS A 109 4.87 -0.61 10.57
CA LYS A 109 4.56 -0.74 12.00
C LYS A 109 3.12 -1.20 12.25
N GLN A 110 2.16 -0.70 11.48
CA GLN A 110 0.76 -1.13 11.62
C GLN A 110 0.53 -2.54 11.08
N PHE A 111 1.21 -2.94 10.00
CA PHE A 111 1.17 -4.32 9.51
C PHE A 111 1.74 -5.29 10.56
N ASP A 112 2.89 -4.97 11.14
CA ASP A 112 3.53 -5.80 12.17
C ASP A 112 2.64 -5.93 13.41
N ALA A 113 2.04 -4.83 13.87
CA ALA A 113 1.07 -4.86 14.96
C ALA A 113 -0.18 -5.70 14.63
N ALA A 114 -0.70 -5.61 13.41
CA ALA A 114 -1.84 -6.41 12.95
C ALA A 114 -1.51 -7.90 12.88
N ARG A 115 -0.30 -8.25 12.43
CA ARG A 115 0.22 -9.62 12.40
C ARG A 115 0.31 -10.23 13.80
N VAL A 116 0.81 -9.47 14.78
CA VAL A 116 0.86 -9.89 16.18
C VAL A 116 -0.54 -10.07 16.77
N ASP A 117 -1.47 -9.16 16.48
CA ASP A 117 -2.88 -9.28 16.93
C ASP A 117 -3.56 -10.51 16.36
N TYR A 118 -3.38 -10.75 15.07
CA TYR A 118 -3.90 -11.93 14.40
C TYR A 118 -3.35 -13.20 15.04
N ALA A 119 -2.04 -13.26 15.30
CA ALA A 119 -1.42 -14.39 15.99
C ALA A 119 -1.99 -14.59 17.40
N ASN A 120 -2.15 -13.51 18.18
CA ASN A 120 -2.75 -13.57 19.51
C ASN A 120 -4.19 -14.11 19.46
N LYS A 121 -5.01 -13.67 18.50
CA LYS A 121 -6.38 -14.16 18.30
C LYS A 121 -6.40 -15.65 17.99
N LYS A 122 -5.54 -16.11 17.08
CA LYS A 122 -5.38 -17.54 16.75
C LYS A 122 -4.91 -18.39 17.93
N THR A 123 -4.00 -17.86 18.74
CA THR A 123 -3.58 -18.51 19.99
C THR A 123 -4.75 -18.65 20.96
N VAL A 124 -5.55 -17.61 21.16
CA VAL A 124 -6.74 -17.68 22.03
C VAL A 124 -7.80 -18.64 21.46
N GLU A 125 -8.02 -18.66 20.14
CA GLU A 125 -8.90 -19.63 19.48
C GLU A 125 -8.45 -21.08 19.73
N THR A 126 -7.14 -21.32 19.82
CA THR A 126 -6.55 -22.65 19.98
C THR A 126 -6.47 -23.10 21.44
N PHE A 127 -6.10 -22.21 22.36
CA PHE A 127 -5.82 -22.53 23.78
C PHE A 127 -6.87 -21.99 24.76
N GLY A 128 -7.85 -21.21 24.31
CA GLY A 128 -8.96 -20.67 25.09
C GLY A 128 -8.75 -19.26 25.65
N ALA A 129 -9.82 -18.64 26.15
CA ALA A 129 -9.81 -17.24 26.63
C ALA A 129 -8.86 -16.98 27.82
N ALA A 130 -8.59 -18.00 28.64
CA ALA A 130 -7.66 -17.92 29.78
C ALA A 130 -6.21 -18.27 29.39
N THR A 131 -5.83 -18.05 28.13
CA THR A 131 -4.48 -18.31 27.60
C THR A 131 -3.42 -17.53 28.37
N ASP A 132 -2.44 -18.23 28.91
CA ASP A 132 -1.24 -17.66 29.51
C ASP A 132 -0.11 -17.54 28.47
N PHE A 133 0.06 -16.36 27.91
CA PHE A 133 1.07 -16.07 26.89
C PHE A 133 2.52 -16.19 27.37
N THR A 134 2.75 -16.39 28.67
CA THR A 134 4.11 -16.60 29.21
C THR A 134 4.58 -18.05 29.08
N LYS A 135 3.66 -19.01 28.88
CA LYS A 135 4.03 -20.43 28.70
C LYS A 135 4.76 -20.63 27.38
N GLU A 136 5.88 -21.34 27.43
CA GLU A 136 6.79 -21.48 26.29
C GLU A 136 6.11 -22.11 25.06
N ASN A 137 5.27 -23.12 25.24
CA ASN A 137 4.53 -23.75 24.14
C ASN A 137 3.51 -22.79 23.48
N ILE A 138 2.88 -21.91 24.27
CA ILE A 138 1.91 -20.93 23.79
C ILE A 138 2.64 -19.80 23.04
N LYS A 139 3.75 -19.32 23.60
CA LYS A 139 4.62 -18.33 22.96
C LYS A 139 5.19 -18.87 21.64
N ALA A 140 5.72 -20.09 21.63
CA ALA A 140 6.24 -20.72 20.42
C ALA A 140 5.18 -20.87 19.32
N PHE A 141 3.94 -21.22 19.69
CA PHE A 141 2.81 -21.27 18.74
C PHE A 141 2.47 -19.88 18.18
N ARG A 142 2.37 -18.85 19.02
CA ARG A 142 2.13 -17.48 18.56
C ARG A 142 3.25 -17.03 17.62
N ASP A 143 4.50 -17.23 18.03
CA ASP A 143 5.67 -16.77 17.29
C ASP A 143 5.80 -17.49 15.94
N SER A 144 5.39 -18.75 15.83
CA SER A 144 5.37 -19.47 14.55
C SER A 144 4.34 -18.87 13.56
N ILE A 145 3.18 -18.42 14.04
CA ILE A 145 2.19 -17.70 13.21
C ILE A 145 2.75 -16.35 12.75
N VAL A 146 3.43 -15.62 13.64
CA VAL A 146 4.06 -14.34 13.27
C VAL A 146 5.15 -14.56 12.22
N GLN A 147 5.97 -15.59 12.36
CA GLN A 147 7.09 -15.87 11.46
C GLN A 147 6.67 -16.29 10.05
N ARG A 148 5.57 -17.06 9.91
CA ARG A 148 5.09 -17.50 8.60
C ARG A 148 4.37 -16.41 7.78
N ILE A 149 3.97 -15.32 8.43
CA ILE A 149 3.37 -14.15 7.76
C ILE A 149 4.51 -13.18 7.42
N ALA A 150 4.94 -13.21 6.16
CA ALA A 150 6.04 -12.40 5.66
C ALA A 150 5.52 -11.10 5.03
N TYR A 151 6.26 -10.00 5.21
CA TYR A 151 5.94 -8.71 4.62
C TYR A 151 7.18 -8.05 4.04
N ASN A 152 7.05 -7.56 2.81
CA ASN A 152 8.01 -6.70 2.16
C ASN A 152 7.29 -5.49 1.54
N SER A 153 8.05 -4.46 1.19
CA SER A 153 7.55 -3.27 0.53
C SER A 153 8.52 -2.85 -0.57
N ILE A 154 8.00 -2.60 -1.77
CA ILE A 154 8.72 -1.89 -2.83
C ILE A 154 8.51 -0.40 -2.59
N GLY A 155 9.61 0.32 -2.38
CA GLY A 155 9.58 1.76 -2.19
C GLY A 155 10.12 2.47 -3.42
N ILE A 156 9.25 3.16 -4.18
CA ILE A 156 9.69 3.97 -5.32
C ILE A 156 10.36 5.24 -4.78
N THR A 157 11.66 5.42 -5.04
CA THR A 157 12.49 6.47 -4.44
C THR A 157 13.05 7.42 -5.50
N GLU A 158 12.93 8.73 -5.29
CA GLU A 158 13.59 9.70 -6.18
C GLU A 158 15.12 9.73 -5.98
N CYS A 159 15.87 9.62 -7.09
CA CYS A 159 17.30 9.80 -7.19
C CYS A 159 17.67 11.30 -7.11
N GLY A 160 18.87 11.59 -6.62
CA GLY A 160 19.57 12.80 -7.06
C GLY A 160 19.36 14.08 -6.27
N THR A 161 18.56 14.13 -5.19
CA THR A 161 18.75 15.22 -4.23
C THR A 161 19.76 14.79 -3.16
N ARG A 162 20.89 15.51 -3.00
CA ARG A 162 21.76 15.38 -1.81
C ARG A 162 21.00 15.57 -0.48
N ARG A 163 19.77 16.12 -0.56
CA ARG A 163 18.79 16.20 0.53
C ARG A 163 18.01 14.89 0.74
N ALA A 164 17.79 14.05 -0.28
CA ALA A 164 17.05 12.80 -0.20
C ALA A 164 17.80 11.67 0.51
N SER A 165 19.14 11.61 0.48
CA SER A 165 19.88 10.59 1.24
C SER A 165 20.03 10.97 2.73
N ASN A 166 20.27 12.25 3.03
CA ASN A 166 20.50 12.76 4.40
C ASN A 166 19.22 13.10 5.18
N ARG A 167 18.03 13.02 4.56
CA ARG A 167 16.73 13.22 5.24
C ARG A 167 15.86 11.96 5.31
N ARG A 168 16.34 10.80 4.84
CA ARG A 168 15.56 9.57 5.01
C ARG A 168 15.46 9.26 6.49
N ASN A 169 14.26 8.91 6.93
CA ASN A 169 14.03 8.46 8.30
C ASN A 169 15.01 7.31 8.61
N PRO A 170 15.77 7.34 9.73
CA PRO A 170 16.65 6.24 10.13
C PRO A 170 15.95 4.88 10.18
N GLU A 171 14.67 4.85 10.57
CA GLU A 171 13.85 3.65 10.56
C GLU A 171 13.61 3.13 9.14
N PHE A 172 13.46 4.00 8.14
CA PHE A 172 13.37 3.56 6.75
C PHE A 172 14.68 2.91 6.29
N GLN A 173 15.82 3.51 6.66
CA GLN A 173 17.14 2.95 6.32
C GLN A 173 17.35 1.58 6.99
N ASP A 174 16.94 1.43 8.27
CA ASP A 174 16.94 0.13 8.96
C ASP A 174 16.09 -0.90 8.22
N LEU A 175 14.85 -0.55 7.82
CA LEU A 175 13.97 -1.46 7.08
C LEU A 175 14.55 -1.86 5.72
N ALA A 176 15.21 -0.94 5.02
CA ALA A 176 15.90 -1.24 3.77
C ALA A 176 17.10 -2.17 3.99
N GLN A 177 17.92 -1.91 5.02
CA GLN A 177 19.07 -2.76 5.38
C GLN A 177 18.64 -4.18 5.77
N ARG A 178 17.47 -4.32 6.42
CA ARG A 178 16.85 -5.60 6.77
C ARG A 178 16.17 -6.30 5.59
N GLY A 179 16.17 -5.70 4.40
CA GLY A 179 15.51 -6.23 3.21
C GLY A 179 13.98 -6.25 3.28
N ILE A 180 13.40 -5.56 4.27
CA ILE A 180 11.94 -5.38 4.37
C ILE A 180 11.48 -4.40 3.30
N VAL A 181 12.23 -3.32 3.10
CA VAL A 181 12.04 -2.38 2.00
C VAL A 181 13.01 -2.69 0.87
N ILE A 182 12.48 -2.72 -0.34
CA ILE A 182 13.21 -2.87 -1.59
C ILE A 182 13.13 -1.51 -2.29
N PRO A 183 14.18 -0.67 -2.19
CA PRO A 183 14.17 0.61 -2.88
C PRO A 183 14.26 0.36 -4.38
N VAL A 184 13.41 1.07 -5.13
CA VAL A 184 13.44 1.11 -6.58
C VAL A 184 13.56 2.57 -6.98
N ASP A 185 14.71 2.89 -7.54
CA ASP A 185 15.13 4.26 -7.80
C ASP A 185 14.54 4.80 -9.11
N THR A 186 14.10 6.05 -9.10
CA THR A 186 13.59 6.80 -10.27
C THR A 186 14.08 8.25 -10.22
N GLU A 187 14.25 8.95 -11.33
CA GLU A 187 14.64 10.36 -11.27
C GLU A 187 13.50 11.29 -10.85
N CYS A 188 12.25 10.88 -11.07
CA CYS A 188 11.07 11.65 -10.73
C CYS A 188 9.87 10.73 -10.49
N ILE A 189 9.20 10.87 -9.34
CA ILE A 189 7.91 10.22 -9.11
C ILE A 189 6.85 11.13 -9.74
N VAL A 190 6.52 10.85 -11.00
CA VAL A 190 5.66 11.69 -11.84
C VAL A 190 4.26 11.93 -11.26
N THR A 191 3.81 11.08 -10.34
CA THR A 191 2.49 11.14 -9.68
C THR A 191 2.47 11.91 -8.36
N MET A 192 3.63 12.24 -7.81
CA MET A 192 3.75 12.81 -6.47
C MET A 192 3.07 14.18 -6.37
N ASP A 193 2.26 14.38 -5.32
CA ASP A 193 1.53 15.63 -5.00
C ASP A 193 0.57 16.14 -6.10
N ARG A 194 0.21 15.30 -7.07
CA ARG A 194 -0.66 15.65 -8.20
C ARG A 194 -2.06 15.05 -8.04
N THR A 195 -2.98 15.87 -7.55
CA THR A 195 -4.35 15.43 -7.24
C THR A 195 -5.12 14.92 -8.45
N GLU A 196 -4.77 15.39 -9.66
CA GLU A 196 -5.36 14.91 -10.91
C GLU A 196 -5.12 13.42 -11.15
N PHE A 197 -4.11 12.81 -10.53
CA PHE A 197 -3.82 11.37 -10.63
C PHE A 197 -4.37 10.53 -9.48
N PHE A 198 -5.18 11.13 -8.61
CA PHE A 198 -5.84 10.43 -7.52
C PHE A 198 -7.32 10.27 -7.84
N PRO A 199 -7.75 9.12 -8.39
CA PRO A 199 -9.11 8.98 -8.91
C PRO A 199 -10.16 8.82 -7.82
N CYS A 200 -9.80 8.96 -6.54
CA CYS A 200 -10.70 8.75 -5.42
C CYS A 200 -10.57 9.85 -4.38
N GLU A 201 -11.67 10.13 -3.70
CA GLU A 201 -11.71 11.02 -2.55
C GLU A 201 -12.35 10.28 -1.36
N TYR A 202 -11.77 10.45 -0.18
CA TYR A 202 -12.35 9.92 1.03
C TYR A 202 -13.53 10.76 1.49
N ARG A 203 -14.50 10.09 2.10
CA ARG A 203 -15.65 10.71 2.73
C ARG A 203 -15.20 11.70 3.79
N MET A 204 -15.67 12.93 3.65
CA MET A 204 -15.38 14.01 4.58
C MET A 204 -16.60 14.28 5.47
N VAL A 205 -16.36 14.49 6.76
CA VAL A 205 -17.38 14.88 7.73
C VAL A 205 -16.95 16.19 8.39
N GLU A 206 -17.84 17.18 8.38
CA GLU A 206 -17.63 18.44 9.09
C GLU A 206 -18.21 18.34 10.51
N PRO A 207 -17.37 18.27 11.56
CA PRO A 207 -17.87 18.27 12.94
C PRO A 207 -18.43 19.65 13.31
N LYS A 208 -19.33 19.70 14.30
CA LYS A 208 -19.92 20.97 14.80
C LYS A 208 -18.87 22.00 15.26
N LYS A 209 -17.69 21.53 15.67
CA LYS A 209 -16.49 22.33 15.98
C LYS A 209 -15.26 21.54 15.55
N GLY A 210 -14.28 22.20 14.97
CA GLY A 210 -12.97 21.62 14.66
C GLY A 210 -12.66 21.51 13.17
N THR A 211 -11.64 20.74 12.84
CA THR A 211 -11.18 20.49 11.47
C THR A 211 -11.99 19.38 10.80
N PRO A 212 -12.13 19.39 9.45
CA PRO A 212 -12.75 18.29 8.72
C PRO A 212 -12.12 16.93 9.05
N ILE A 213 -12.98 15.92 9.17
CA ILE A 213 -12.61 14.54 9.50
C ILE A 213 -12.75 13.69 8.24
N TYR A 214 -11.69 12.98 7.86
CA TYR A 214 -11.73 12.06 6.72
C TYR A 214 -11.92 10.63 7.22
N LEU A 215 -12.92 9.95 6.67
CA LEU A 215 -13.24 8.56 6.97
C LEU A 215 -12.68 7.65 5.86
N PRO A 216 -12.31 6.39 6.17
CA PRO A 216 -11.71 5.47 5.21
C PRO A 216 -12.76 4.83 4.29
N VAL A 217 -13.65 5.66 3.72
CA VAL A 217 -14.72 5.28 2.80
C VAL A 217 -14.56 6.14 1.56
N VAL A 218 -14.52 5.55 0.37
CA VAL A 218 -14.47 6.31 -0.88
C VAL A 218 -15.85 6.91 -1.13
N GLU A 219 -15.93 8.24 -1.13
CA GLU A 219 -17.18 8.99 -1.38
C GLU A 219 -17.33 9.32 -2.86
N LYS A 220 -16.22 9.70 -3.50
CA LYS A 220 -16.19 10.11 -4.90
C LYS A 220 -15.09 9.36 -5.65
N PHE A 221 -15.37 9.03 -6.90
CA PHE A 221 -14.44 8.34 -7.76
C PHE A 221 -14.50 8.91 -9.18
N ASP A 222 -13.52 9.74 -9.52
CA ASP A 222 -13.45 10.49 -10.76
C ASP A 222 -12.11 10.25 -11.45
N ILE A 223 -12.15 9.79 -12.69
CA ILE A 223 -10.97 9.60 -13.52
C ILE A 223 -10.79 10.87 -14.35
N SER A 224 -9.75 11.64 -14.07
CA SER A 224 -9.45 12.84 -14.84
C SER A 224 -8.95 12.50 -16.25
N PRO A 225 -9.17 13.37 -17.25
CA PRO A 225 -8.54 13.24 -18.56
C PRO A 225 -7.02 13.17 -18.47
N GLU A 226 -6.41 13.99 -17.60
CA GLU A 226 -4.96 14.03 -17.38
C GLU A 226 -4.41 12.67 -16.92
N TYR A 227 -5.17 11.95 -16.08
CA TYR A 227 -4.79 10.63 -15.63
C TYR A 227 -4.81 9.60 -16.75
N ILE A 228 -5.85 9.62 -17.60
CA ILE A 228 -5.92 8.73 -18.77
C ILE A 228 -4.81 9.06 -19.77
N ASP A 229 -4.55 10.35 -20.03
CA ASP A 229 -3.49 10.78 -20.93
C ASP A 229 -2.11 10.34 -20.42
N PHE A 230 -1.87 10.43 -19.10
CA PHE A 230 -0.66 9.88 -18.49
C PHE A 230 -0.50 8.38 -18.78
N LEU A 231 -1.54 7.58 -18.53
CA LEU A 231 -1.49 6.14 -18.79
C LEU A 231 -1.29 5.83 -20.29
N ARG A 232 -1.90 6.61 -21.19
CA ARG A 232 -1.70 6.50 -22.64
C ARG A 232 -0.28 6.83 -23.07
N ILE A 233 0.35 7.85 -22.48
CA ILE A 233 1.75 8.19 -22.73
C ILE A 233 2.64 7.00 -22.33
N VAL A 234 2.39 6.39 -21.16
CA VAL A 234 3.11 5.19 -20.71
C VAL A 234 2.94 4.03 -21.69
N ALA A 235 1.70 3.75 -22.13
CA ALA A 235 1.43 2.70 -23.11
C ALA A 235 2.14 2.96 -24.45
N ALA A 236 2.10 4.20 -24.96
CA ALA A 236 2.77 4.60 -26.19
C ALA A 236 4.30 4.44 -26.09
N MET A 237 4.91 4.79 -24.96
CA MET A 237 6.35 4.59 -24.71
C MET A 237 6.76 3.13 -24.77
N LEU A 238 5.87 2.23 -24.35
CA LEU A 238 6.08 0.77 -24.36
C LEU A 238 5.62 0.11 -25.67
N GLY A 239 5.19 0.91 -26.66
CA GLY A 239 4.70 0.41 -27.95
C GLY A 239 3.38 -0.36 -27.86
N LYS A 240 2.57 -0.11 -26.84
CA LYS A 240 1.26 -0.74 -26.61
C LYS A 240 0.11 0.11 -27.17
N ASP A 241 -1.05 -0.54 -27.37
CA ASP A 241 -2.27 0.12 -27.84
C ASP A 241 -2.81 1.10 -26.78
N THR A 242 -2.84 2.39 -27.13
CA THR A 242 -3.31 3.47 -26.26
C THR A 242 -4.82 3.49 -26.06
N ASP A 243 -5.58 2.85 -26.95
CA ASP A 243 -7.05 2.84 -26.88
C ASP A 243 -7.57 1.78 -25.89
N GLN A 244 -6.73 0.80 -25.52
CA GLN A 244 -7.05 -0.23 -24.53
C GLN A 244 -6.71 0.16 -23.09
N VAL A 245 -6.16 1.36 -22.88
CA VAL A 245 -5.73 1.83 -21.57
C VAL A 245 -6.94 2.18 -20.70
N THR A 246 -7.08 1.50 -19.57
CA THR A 246 -8.13 1.76 -18.58
C THR A 246 -7.59 1.65 -17.16
N VAL A 247 -8.23 2.34 -16.22
CA VAL A 247 -8.00 2.18 -14.79
C VAL A 247 -8.41 0.77 -14.35
N GLN A 248 -7.54 0.09 -13.61
CA GLN A 248 -7.74 -1.28 -13.16
C GLN A 248 -8.39 -1.33 -11.77
N ASN A 249 -8.94 -2.48 -11.42
CA ASN A 249 -9.45 -2.79 -10.07
C ASN A 249 -10.46 -1.78 -9.48
N LEU A 250 -11.24 -1.08 -10.31
CA LEU A 250 -12.21 -0.06 -9.88
C LEU A 250 -13.10 -0.50 -8.70
N VAL A 251 -13.61 -1.73 -8.76
CA VAL A 251 -14.46 -2.30 -7.70
C VAL A 251 -13.68 -2.42 -6.40
N LYS A 252 -12.46 -2.98 -6.43
CA LYS A 252 -11.63 -3.14 -5.22
C LYS A 252 -11.21 -1.80 -4.63
N ILE A 253 -10.96 -0.78 -5.48
CA ILE A 253 -10.62 0.57 -5.01
C ILE A 253 -11.81 1.17 -4.25
N ARG A 254 -13.00 1.17 -4.86
CA ARG A 254 -14.25 1.67 -4.25
C ARG A 254 -14.61 0.90 -2.98
N GLU A 255 -14.35 -0.40 -2.95
CA GLU A 255 -14.66 -1.29 -1.85
C GLU A 255 -13.51 -1.47 -0.84
N SER A 256 -12.43 -0.70 -0.96
CA SER A 256 -11.26 -0.78 -0.06
C SER A 256 -11.63 -0.62 1.42
N TYR A 257 -12.70 0.12 1.72
CA TYR A 257 -13.25 0.27 3.06
C TYR A 257 -13.70 -1.06 3.69
N LYS A 258 -14.04 -2.08 2.89
CA LYS A 258 -14.49 -3.39 3.39
C LYS A 258 -13.41 -4.10 4.21
N ASN A 259 -12.14 -3.78 4.00
CA ASN A 259 -11.03 -4.29 4.79
C ASN A 259 -10.96 -3.63 6.18
N VAL A 260 -11.48 -2.41 6.34
CA VAL A 260 -11.42 -1.64 7.61
C VAL A 260 -12.54 -2.07 8.55
N PRO A 261 -12.33 -2.21 9.88
CA PRO A 261 -13.42 -2.46 10.83
C PRO A 261 -14.57 -1.43 10.74
N GLU A 262 -15.82 -1.88 10.82
CA GLU A 262 -17.01 -1.01 10.62
C GLU A 262 -17.05 0.20 11.56
N ALA A 263 -16.67 0.01 12.82
CA ALA A 263 -16.60 1.08 13.82
C ALA A 263 -15.62 2.22 13.47
N LEU A 264 -14.70 2.00 12.52
CA LEU A 264 -13.75 3.02 12.04
C LEU A 264 -14.19 3.67 10.72
N ARG A 265 -15.30 3.22 10.12
CA ARG A 265 -15.86 3.76 8.86
C ARG A 265 -16.85 4.88 9.08
N VAL A 266 -17.23 5.15 10.33
CA VAL A 266 -18.24 6.13 10.73
C VAL A 266 -17.67 7.08 11.77
N TYR A 267 -18.19 8.30 11.81
CA TYR A 267 -17.91 9.26 12.87
C TYR A 267 -19.12 9.32 13.81
N ASP A 268 -18.93 8.99 15.09
CA ASP A 268 -20.00 8.94 16.10
C ASP A 268 -20.24 10.28 16.83
N GLY A 269 -19.54 11.34 16.42
CA GLY A 269 -19.73 12.69 16.96
C GLY A 269 -19.12 12.93 18.34
N LYS A 270 -18.34 11.97 18.86
CA LYS A 270 -17.58 12.12 20.10
C LYS A 270 -16.16 12.65 19.85
#